data_AF-A0A3L7W3R5-F1
#
_entry.id   AF-A0A3L7W3R5-F1
#
_cell.length_a   1.000
_cell.length_b   1.000
_cell.length_c   1.000
_cell.angle_alpha   90.00
_cell.angle_beta   90.00
_cell.angle_gamma   90.00
#
_symmetry.space_group_name_H-M   'P 1'
#
loop_
_entity.id
_entity.type
_entity.pdbx_description
1 polymer ?
#
loop_
_entity_poly.entity_id
_entity_poly.type
_entity_poly.pdbx_seq_one_letter_code
_entity_poly.pdbx_strand_id
1 'polypeptide(L)'
;MSLRHPPTAPLPIPPPAPRAPRGRGASHDEPPPRIPYADQRLIRVAALLAIVGIAASGAVVLNVDPRIDTAASLGAALLFGTTTALLIAPVLLVESYRRHPGQWRGRRRRALRRSALLGGLVAGYVAFRVAGIGNLTGLAIAALLLVIAEVALSRSDEGSV
;
A
#
# COMPACT_ATOMS: atom_id res chain seq x y z
N MET A 1 -22.00 21.50 84.23
CA MET A 1 -21.21 22.40 83.36
C MET A 1 -20.73 21.59 82.17
N SER A 2 -21.34 21.78 80.99
CA SER A 2 -21.02 21.04 79.77
C SER A 2 -20.33 22.00 78.80
N LEU A 3 -19.02 21.80 78.57
CA LEU A 3 -18.21 22.58 77.66
C LEU A 3 -18.42 22.06 76.23
N ARG A 4 -19.15 22.81 75.39
CA ARG A 4 -19.24 22.53 73.95
C ARG A 4 -17.98 23.05 73.26
N HIS A 5 -17.25 22.16 72.58
CA HIS A 5 -16.20 22.56 71.65
C HIS A 5 -16.81 23.28 70.42
N PRO A 6 -16.17 24.35 69.91
CA PRO A 6 -16.60 24.99 68.67
C PRO A 6 -16.26 24.11 67.45
N PRO A 7 -17.05 24.18 66.36
CA PRO A 7 -16.76 23.46 65.13
C PRO A 7 -15.50 24.05 64.46
N THR A 8 -14.55 23.17 64.13
CA THR A 8 -13.37 23.52 63.34
C THR A 8 -13.78 23.92 61.93
N ALA A 9 -13.47 25.15 61.54
CA ALA A 9 -13.68 25.62 60.18
C ALA A 9 -12.84 24.79 59.18
N PRO A 10 -13.38 24.42 58.01
CA PRO A 10 -12.60 23.72 56.99
C PRO A 10 -11.48 24.63 56.46
N LEU A 11 -10.28 24.07 56.34
CA LEU A 11 -9.10 24.77 55.82
C LEU A 11 -9.36 25.26 54.37
N PRO A 12 -8.89 26.47 54.01
CA PRO A 12 -9.00 26.96 52.64
C PRO A 12 -8.18 26.08 51.69
N ILE A 13 -8.85 25.53 50.68
CA ILE A 13 -8.23 24.76 49.59
C ILE A 13 -7.38 25.75 48.77
N PRO A 14 -6.06 25.53 48.60
CA PRO A 14 -5.26 26.39 47.74
C PRO A 14 -5.77 26.30 46.29
N PRO A 15 -5.82 27.41 45.54
CA PRO A 15 -6.26 27.38 44.16
C PRO A 15 -5.37 26.42 43.35
N PRO A 16 -5.95 25.64 42.41
CA PRO A 16 -5.15 24.76 41.57
C PRO A 16 -4.11 25.59 40.82
N ALA A 17 -2.86 25.14 40.87
CA ALA A 17 -1.76 25.80 40.17
C ALA A 17 -2.16 26.04 38.71
N PRO A 18 -1.85 27.23 38.14
CA PRO A 18 -2.11 27.49 36.74
C PRO A 18 -1.48 26.37 35.92
N ARG A 19 -2.31 25.59 35.20
CA ARG A 19 -1.83 24.59 34.26
C ARG A 19 -0.88 25.33 33.33
N ALA A 20 0.40 24.97 33.40
CA ALA A 20 1.40 25.49 32.47
C ALA A 20 0.77 25.41 31.07
N PRO A 21 0.77 26.49 30.28
CA PRO A 21 0.30 26.42 28.92
C PRO A 21 1.07 25.27 28.31
N ARG A 22 0.35 24.19 27.91
CA ARG A 22 0.96 23.05 27.22
C ARG A 22 1.82 23.67 26.16
N GLY A 23 3.14 23.59 26.36
CA GLY A 23 4.11 24.16 25.47
C GLY A 23 3.66 23.71 24.11
N ARG A 24 3.26 24.68 23.29
CA ARG A 24 3.17 24.50 21.85
C ARG A 24 4.60 24.10 21.51
N GLY A 25 4.81 22.77 21.53
CA GLY A 25 6.11 22.16 21.43
C GLY A 25 6.75 22.82 20.24
N ALA A 26 8.01 23.20 20.44
CA ALA A 26 8.88 23.70 19.41
C ALA A 26 8.45 23.11 18.07
N SER A 27 8.28 23.96 17.07
CA SER A 27 8.42 23.54 15.69
C SER A 27 9.74 22.78 15.62
N HIS A 28 9.70 21.48 15.88
CA HIS A 28 10.77 20.60 15.48
C HIS A 28 10.80 20.82 13.99
N ASP A 29 11.91 21.38 13.52
CA ASP A 29 12.52 20.98 12.27
C ASP A 29 12.73 19.46 12.31
N GLU A 30 11.62 18.71 12.36
CA GLU A 30 11.60 17.27 12.23
C GLU A 30 11.88 17.09 10.74
N PRO A 31 13.08 16.62 10.35
CA PRO A 31 13.40 16.46 8.95
C PRO A 31 12.29 15.60 8.33
N PRO A 32 11.78 15.96 7.13
CA PRO A 32 10.66 15.28 6.52
C PRO A 32 10.94 13.78 6.55
N PRO A 33 9.94 12.94 6.87
CA PRO A 33 10.16 11.50 7.08
C PRO A 33 10.92 10.92 5.89
N ARG A 34 12.20 10.61 6.12
CA ARG A 34 13.10 10.15 5.05
C ARG A 34 12.74 8.72 4.71
N ILE A 35 12.35 8.49 3.45
CA ILE A 35 12.18 7.14 2.91
C ILE A 35 13.51 6.38 3.11
N PRO A 36 13.52 5.19 3.74
CA PRO A 36 14.72 4.42 3.96
C PRO A 36 15.49 4.15 2.64
N TYR A 37 16.83 4.15 2.68
CA TYR A 37 17.67 3.95 1.49
C TYR A 37 17.34 2.68 0.70
N ALA A 38 17.01 1.59 1.40
CA ALA A 38 16.62 0.33 0.76
C ALA A 38 15.35 0.48 -0.09
N ASP A 39 14.39 1.29 0.38
CA ASP A 39 13.12 1.52 -0.31
C ASP A 39 13.27 2.52 -1.46
N GLN A 40 14.17 3.49 -1.34
CA GLN A 40 14.57 4.34 -2.47
C GLN A 40 15.22 3.53 -3.60
N ARG A 41 16.10 2.58 -3.26
CA ARG A 41 16.70 1.66 -4.24
C ARG A 41 15.63 0.81 -4.91
N LEU A 42 14.66 0.29 -4.15
CA LEU A 42 13.53 -0.45 -4.70
C LEU A 42 12.69 0.39 -5.66
N ILE A 43 12.36 1.62 -5.30
CA ILE A 43 11.61 2.55 -6.17
C ILE A 43 12.36 2.78 -7.48
N ARG A 44 13.68 3.04 -7.41
CA ARG A 44 14.51 3.26 -8.59
C ARG A 44 14.61 2.02 -9.46
N VAL A 45 14.87 0.85 -8.86
CA VAL A 45 14.95 -0.41 -9.58
C VAL A 45 13.62 -0.77 -10.22
N ALA A 46 12.50 -0.61 -9.50
CA ALA A 46 11.16 -0.84 -10.03
C ALA A 46 10.86 0.10 -11.20
N ALA A 47 11.20 1.38 -11.09
CA ALA A 47 11.03 2.34 -12.16
C ALA A 47 11.89 1.99 -13.40
N LEU A 48 13.15 1.62 -13.21
CA LEU A 48 14.02 1.18 -14.31
C LEU A 48 13.48 -0.08 -15.00
N LEU A 49 13.09 -1.09 -14.21
CA LEU A 49 12.50 -2.32 -14.75
C LEU A 49 11.16 -2.04 -15.44
N ALA A 50 10.36 -1.08 -14.95
CA ALA A 50 9.13 -0.67 -15.62
C ALA A 50 9.42 -0.02 -16.98
N ILE A 51 10.44 0.82 -17.10
CA ILE A 51 10.84 1.43 -18.39
C ILE A 51 11.27 0.34 -19.38
N VAL A 52 12.11 -0.60 -18.94
CA VAL A 52 12.51 -1.76 -19.76
C VAL A 52 11.30 -2.60 -20.15
N GLY A 53 10.40 -2.85 -19.20
CA GLY A 53 9.15 -3.56 -19.42
C GLY A 53 8.26 -2.90 -20.45
N ILE A 54 8.10 -1.57 -20.42
CA ILE A 54 7.34 -0.81 -21.43
C ILE A 54 7.95 -0.99 -22.81
N ALA A 55 9.27 -0.86 -22.95
CA ALA A 55 9.95 -1.03 -24.23
C ALA A 55 9.78 -2.47 -24.77
N ALA A 56 9.95 -3.48 -23.90
CA ALA A 56 9.77 -4.88 -24.25
C ALA A 56 8.32 -5.20 -24.62
N SER A 57 7.35 -4.71 -23.85
CA SER A 57 5.92 -4.81 -24.15
C SER A 57 5.57 -4.17 -25.50
N GLY A 58 6.14 -3.00 -25.79
CA GLY A 58 5.98 -2.33 -27.08
C GLY A 58 6.53 -3.17 -28.23
N ALA A 59 7.74 -3.74 -28.06
CA ALA A 59 8.32 -4.65 -29.05
C ALA A 59 7.44 -5.89 -29.28
N VAL A 60 6.89 -6.47 -28.22
CA VAL A 60 6.01 -7.64 -28.31
C VAL A 60 4.73 -7.33 -29.07
N VAL A 61 4.06 -6.20 -28.78
CA VAL A 61 2.84 -5.79 -29.52
C VAL A 61 3.10 -5.61 -31.02
N LEU A 62 4.30 -5.15 -31.38
CA LEU A 62 4.66 -4.91 -32.78
C LEU A 62 5.09 -6.17 -33.53
N ASN A 63 5.49 -7.24 -32.83
CA ASN A 63 6.13 -8.41 -33.44
C ASN A 63 5.42 -9.74 -33.20
N VAL A 64 4.49 -9.83 -32.24
CA VAL A 64 3.80 -11.07 -31.89
C VAL A 64 2.34 -11.01 -32.35
N ASP A 65 1.97 -11.91 -33.27
CA ASP A 65 0.57 -12.10 -33.65
C ASP A 65 -0.10 -13.12 -32.71
N PRO A 66 -1.10 -12.71 -31.91
CA PRO A 66 -1.77 -13.59 -30.97
C PRO A 66 -2.63 -14.68 -31.61
N ARG A 67 -2.89 -14.61 -32.91
CA ARG A 67 -3.62 -15.64 -33.64
C ARG A 67 -2.73 -16.78 -34.11
N ILE A 68 -1.44 -16.52 -34.22
CA ILE A 68 -0.45 -17.45 -34.78
C ILE A 68 0.37 -18.09 -33.65
N ASP A 69 0.77 -17.31 -32.65
CA ASP A 69 1.60 -17.81 -31.54
C ASP A 69 0.97 -17.48 -30.18
N THR A 70 0.13 -18.41 -29.72
CA THR A 70 -0.54 -18.33 -28.42
C THR A 70 0.46 -18.38 -27.25
N ALA A 71 1.54 -19.15 -27.37
CA ALA A 71 2.52 -19.30 -26.29
C ALA A 71 3.31 -18.00 -26.07
N ALA A 72 3.80 -17.39 -27.15
CA ALA A 72 4.45 -16.08 -27.09
C ALA A 72 3.49 -15.01 -26.55
N SER A 73 2.21 -15.10 -26.88
CA SER A 73 1.17 -14.15 -26.45
C SER A 73 0.78 -14.30 -24.97
N LEU A 74 0.86 -15.51 -24.42
CA LEU A 74 0.74 -15.71 -22.97
C LEU A 74 1.98 -15.16 -22.23
N GLY A 75 3.17 -15.34 -22.81
CA GLY A 75 4.39 -14.68 -22.33
C GLY A 75 4.25 -13.16 -22.34
N ALA A 76 3.68 -12.60 -23.42
CA ALA A 76 3.34 -11.18 -23.54
C ALA A 76 2.39 -10.72 -22.43
N ALA A 77 1.35 -11.49 -22.15
CA ALA A 77 0.38 -11.17 -21.10
C ALA A 77 1.05 -11.06 -19.72
N LEU A 78 1.94 -12.01 -19.39
CA LEU A 78 2.73 -11.96 -18.16
C LEU A 78 3.66 -10.75 -18.13
N LEU A 79 4.32 -10.42 -19.24
CA LEU A 79 5.17 -9.25 -19.36
C LEU A 79 4.38 -7.95 -19.13
N PHE A 80 3.17 -7.85 -19.69
CA PHE A 80 2.29 -6.70 -19.48
C PHE A 80 1.84 -6.55 -18.02
N GLY A 81 1.43 -7.65 -17.38
CA GLY A 81 1.02 -7.60 -15.98
C GLY A 81 2.18 -7.28 -15.04
N THR A 82 3.36 -7.84 -15.27
CA THR A 82 4.56 -7.54 -14.47
C THR A 82 5.01 -6.09 -14.66
N THR A 83 5.00 -5.58 -15.88
CA THR A 83 5.28 -4.16 -16.19
C THR A 83 4.29 -3.25 -15.45
N THR A 84 3.00 -3.59 -15.47
CA THR A 84 1.96 -2.83 -14.77
C THR A 84 2.17 -2.85 -13.25
N ALA A 85 2.50 -4.01 -12.67
CA ALA A 85 2.83 -4.11 -11.25
C ALA A 85 4.01 -3.20 -10.88
N LEU A 86 5.06 -3.20 -11.69
CA LEU A 86 6.26 -2.39 -11.48
C LEU A 86 6.02 -0.89 -11.62
N LEU A 87 5.07 -0.47 -12.47
CA LEU A 87 4.65 0.93 -12.56
C LEU A 87 3.89 1.40 -11.32
N ILE A 88 3.03 0.54 -10.77
CA ILE A 88 2.15 0.89 -9.65
C ILE A 88 2.87 0.79 -8.30
N ALA A 89 3.79 -0.16 -8.14
CA ALA A 89 4.56 -0.39 -6.93
C ALA A 89 5.20 0.89 -6.32
N PRO A 90 5.97 1.72 -7.07
CA PRO A 90 6.59 2.92 -6.51
C PRO A 90 5.56 3.95 -6.04
N VAL A 91 4.44 4.10 -6.75
CA VAL A 91 3.35 5.02 -6.37
C VAL A 91 2.74 4.61 -5.04
N LEU A 92 2.40 3.32 -4.89
CA LEU A 92 1.82 2.79 -3.65
C LEU A 92 2.81 2.85 -2.48
N LEU A 93 4.10 2.63 -2.74
CA LEU A 93 5.14 2.78 -1.72
C LEU A 93 5.22 4.23 -1.24
N VAL A 94 5.35 5.21 -2.14
CA VAL A 94 5.44 6.63 -1.77
C VAL A 94 4.20 7.08 -0.99
N GLU A 95 3.01 6.69 -1.44
CA GLU A 95 1.76 7.01 -0.74
C GLU A 95 1.69 6.37 0.66
N SER A 96 2.23 5.16 0.82
CA SER A 96 2.28 4.50 2.13
C SER A 96 3.16 5.25 3.15
N TYR A 97 4.30 5.81 2.72
CA TYR A 97 5.18 6.63 3.57
C TYR A 97 4.54 7.98 3.91
N ARG A 98 3.85 8.62 2.95
CA ARG A 98 3.16 9.90 3.18
C ARG A 98 2.09 9.81 4.26
N ARG A 99 1.30 8.73 4.27
CA ARG A 99 0.17 8.59 5.20
C ARG A 99 0.59 8.23 6.63
N HIS A 100 1.65 7.43 6.80
CA HIS A 100 2.03 6.92 8.13
C HIS A 100 3.55 6.72 8.29
N PRO A 101 4.30 7.76 8.70
CA PRO A 101 5.76 7.73 8.74
C PRO A 101 6.43 6.77 9.75
N GLY A 102 5.69 5.96 10.52
CA GLY A 102 6.24 5.05 11.55
C GLY A 102 5.98 3.55 11.35
N GLN A 103 5.11 3.13 10.42
CA GLN A 103 4.67 1.72 10.26
C GLN A 103 5.05 1.13 8.89
N TRP A 104 6.29 1.35 8.47
CA TRP A 104 6.71 1.14 7.09
C TRP A 104 6.81 -0.33 6.65
N ARG A 105 7.23 -1.28 7.52
CA ARG A 105 7.47 -2.67 7.12
C ARG A 105 6.21 -3.42 6.69
N GLY A 106 5.18 -3.41 7.55
CA GLY A 106 3.90 -4.09 7.25
C GLY A 106 3.16 -3.46 6.08
N ARG A 107 3.19 -2.13 5.97
CA ARG A 107 2.54 -1.42 4.85
C ARG A 107 3.29 -1.53 3.54
N ARG A 108 4.62 -1.64 3.56
CA ARG A 108 5.43 -1.96 2.37
C ARG A 108 5.01 -3.29 1.75
N ARG A 109 4.82 -4.33 2.58
CA ARG A 109 4.35 -5.64 2.10
C ARG A 109 2.95 -5.54 1.49
N ARG A 110 2.03 -4.81 2.13
CA ARG A 110 0.68 -4.55 1.57
C ARG A 110 0.72 -3.78 0.25
N ALA A 111 1.59 -2.77 0.12
CA ALA A 111 1.74 -1.99 -1.11
C ALA A 111 2.26 -2.86 -2.28
N LEU A 112 3.32 -3.63 -2.06
CA LEU A 112 3.88 -4.55 -3.06
C LEU A 112 2.89 -5.62 -3.48
N ARG A 113 2.16 -6.17 -2.51
CA ARG A 113 1.11 -7.15 -2.75
C ARG A 113 -0.01 -6.59 -3.62
N ARG A 114 -0.51 -5.39 -3.30
CA ARG A 114 -1.54 -4.70 -4.10
C ARG A 114 -1.07 -4.42 -5.52
N SER A 115 0.17 -3.98 -5.70
CA SER A 115 0.73 -3.81 -7.06
C SER A 115 0.82 -5.12 -7.81
N ALA A 116 1.24 -6.21 -7.15
CA ALA A 116 1.32 -7.53 -7.77
C ALA A 116 -0.07 -8.06 -8.17
N LEU A 117 -1.09 -7.83 -7.33
CA LEU A 117 -2.46 -8.18 -7.66
C LEU A 117 -3.00 -7.40 -8.85
N LEU A 118 -2.79 -6.09 -8.89
CA LEU A 118 -3.21 -5.26 -10.02
C LEU A 118 -2.52 -5.70 -11.32
N GLY A 119 -1.22 -5.97 -11.27
CA GLY A 119 -0.48 -6.53 -12.40
C GLY A 119 -0.98 -7.90 -12.81
N GLY A 120 -1.24 -8.79 -11.86
CA GLY A 120 -1.81 -10.12 -12.11
C GLY A 120 -3.20 -10.05 -12.74
N LEU A 121 -4.02 -9.08 -12.35
CA LEU A 121 -5.35 -8.84 -12.91
C LEU A 121 -5.26 -8.38 -14.37
N VAL A 122 -4.30 -7.50 -14.68
CA VAL A 122 -4.01 -7.09 -16.07
C VAL A 122 -3.45 -8.26 -16.89
N ALA A 123 -2.47 -9.01 -16.38
CA ALA A 123 -1.95 -10.21 -17.06
C ALA A 123 -3.06 -11.23 -17.33
N GLY A 124 -3.87 -11.53 -16.32
CA GLY A 124 -5.01 -12.43 -16.44
C GLY A 124 -5.99 -11.95 -17.50
N TYR A 125 -6.31 -10.65 -17.53
CA TYR A 125 -7.17 -10.07 -18.57
C TYR A 125 -6.60 -10.27 -19.97
N VAL A 126 -5.32 -9.93 -20.17
CA VAL A 126 -4.69 -10.07 -21.49
C VAL A 126 -4.62 -11.55 -21.90
N ALA A 127 -4.23 -12.45 -21.00
CA ALA A 127 -4.17 -13.88 -21.25
C ALA A 127 -5.54 -14.47 -21.61
N PHE A 128 -6.60 -14.04 -20.93
CA PHE A 128 -7.97 -14.49 -21.20
C PHE A 128 -8.47 -14.02 -22.57
N ARG A 129 -8.07 -12.80 -22.98
CA ARG A 129 -8.37 -12.26 -24.33
C ARG A 129 -7.59 -13.00 -25.41
N VAL A 130 -6.32 -13.33 -25.18
CA VAL A 130 -5.49 -14.12 -26.10
C VAL A 130 -6.04 -15.54 -26.27
N ALA A 131 -6.46 -16.19 -25.18
CA ALA A 131 -7.00 -17.55 -25.21
C ALA A 131 -8.40 -17.66 -25.84
N GLY A 132 -9.04 -16.54 -26.22
CA GLY A 132 -10.35 -16.55 -26.86
C GLY A 132 -11.52 -16.95 -25.95
N ILE A 133 -11.31 -17.07 -24.64
CA ILE A 133 -12.33 -17.48 -23.64
C ILE A 133 -13.28 -16.31 -23.28
N GLY A 134 -13.26 -15.24 -24.08
CA GLY A 134 -13.71 -13.89 -23.74
C GLY A 134 -15.21 -13.73 -23.45
N ASN A 135 -15.63 -14.10 -22.25
CA ASN A 135 -16.82 -13.52 -21.63
C ASN A 135 -16.42 -12.60 -20.48
N LEU A 136 -16.90 -11.35 -20.51
CA LEU A 136 -16.65 -10.31 -19.51
C LEU A 136 -16.97 -10.78 -18.08
N THR A 137 -17.95 -11.66 -17.96
CA THR A 137 -18.38 -12.30 -16.71
C THR A 137 -17.32 -13.21 -16.09
N GLY A 138 -16.65 -14.06 -16.86
CA GLY A 138 -15.58 -14.94 -16.34
C GLY A 138 -14.43 -14.14 -15.74
N LEU A 139 -14.12 -13.02 -16.37
CA LEU A 139 -13.11 -12.09 -15.89
C LEU A 139 -13.55 -11.31 -14.65
N ALA A 140 -14.80 -10.86 -14.61
CA ALA A 140 -15.38 -10.21 -13.44
C ALA A 140 -15.37 -11.16 -12.22
N ILE A 141 -15.64 -12.46 -12.44
CA ILE A 141 -15.57 -13.48 -11.39
C ILE A 141 -14.12 -13.67 -10.92
N ALA A 142 -13.15 -13.79 -11.82
CA ALA A 142 -11.74 -13.92 -11.45
C ALA A 142 -11.23 -12.68 -10.69
N ALA A 143 -11.59 -11.47 -11.14
CA ALA A 143 -11.29 -10.22 -10.45
C ALA A 143 -11.95 -10.16 -9.06
N LEU A 144 -13.21 -10.58 -8.95
CA LEU A 144 -13.92 -10.65 -7.67
C LEU A 144 -13.26 -11.63 -6.71
N LEU A 145 -12.87 -12.83 -7.18
CA LEU A 145 -12.13 -13.82 -6.38
C LEU A 145 -10.79 -13.27 -5.92
N LEU A 146 -10.08 -12.53 -6.78
CA LEU A 146 -8.82 -11.89 -6.43
C LEU A 146 -9.00 -10.84 -5.31
N VAL A 147 -10.07 -10.04 -5.40
CA VAL A 147 -10.43 -9.05 -4.36
C VAL A 147 -10.82 -9.74 -3.07
N ILE A 148 -11.62 -10.82 -3.12
CA ILE A 148 -11.99 -11.62 -1.95
C ILE A 148 -10.75 -12.21 -1.29
N ALA A 149 -9.84 -12.79 -2.08
CA ALA A 149 -8.58 -13.33 -1.59
C ALA A 149 -7.72 -12.24 -0.92
N GLU A 150 -7.63 -11.05 -1.52
CA GLU A 150 -6.90 -9.93 -0.94
C GLU A 150 -7.52 -9.46 0.39
N VAL A 151 -8.84 -9.42 0.48
CA VAL A 151 -9.55 -9.06 1.73
C VAL A 151 -9.32 -10.12 2.81
N ALA A 152 -9.45 -11.39 2.45
CA ALA A 152 -9.21 -12.51 3.38
C ALA A 152 -7.77 -12.49 3.92
N LEU A 153 -6.80 -12.27 3.03
CA LEU A 153 -5.39 -12.25 3.38
C LEU A 153 -4.95 -10.96 4.08
N SER A 154 -5.68 -9.86 3.90
CA SER A 154 -5.47 -8.62 4.68
C SER A 154 -5.93 -8.79 6.13
N ARG A 155 -7.05 -9.50 6.36
CA ARG A 155 -7.55 -9.80 7.71
C ARG A 155 -6.62 -10.75 8.49
N SER A 156 -6.01 -11.73 7.84
CA SER A 156 -5.04 -12.63 8.49
C SER A 156 -3.77 -11.90 8.94
N ASP A 157 -3.32 -10.91 8.17
CA ASP A 157 -2.15 -10.08 8.53
C ASP A 157 -2.44 -9.14 9.71
N GLU A 158 -3.71 -8.87 10.03
CA GLU A 158 -4.13 -8.05 11.18
C GLU A 158 -4.36 -8.87 12.45
N GLY A 159 -4.70 -10.16 12.33
CA GLY A 159 -4.87 -11.07 13.48
C GLY A 159 -3.59 -11.77 13.96
N SER A 160 -2.45 -11.50 13.33
CA SER A 160 -1.13 -12.08 13.67
C SER A 160 -0.20 -11.10 14.39
N VAL A 161 -0.73 -9.95 14.81
CA VAL A 161 -0.04 -8.91 15.59
C VAL A 161 -0.53 -8.94 17.03
#